data_AF-A0A257JGX5-F1
#
_entry.id   AF-A0A257JGX5-F1
#
_cell.length_a   1.000
_cell.length_b   1.000
_cell.length_c   1.000
_cell.angle_alpha   90.00
_cell.angle_beta   90.00
_cell.angle_gamma   90.00
#
_symmetry.space_group_name_H-M   'P 1'
#
loop_
_entity.id
_entity.type
_entity.pdbx_description
1 polymer ?
#
loop_
_entity_poly.entity_id
_entity_poly.type
_entity_poly.pdbx_seq_one_letter_code
_entity_poly.pdbx_strand_id
1 'polypeptide(L)'
;EHGAGVLAAYMNHVLANAEESVRRLLGGLEEGGFIYDMDNGAQVSVTIRIDRESRSAVFDFTGTSDQLPDNFNAPRSITRAAALYVLRTLIDDAIPMNDGCLRPVTLIVPEGSMLNPRPGAAVVAGNVETGQVVTDALFAACRRLAPSQGTMNNFTFGNEAYQYYETICGGSGAGPDHDGTSAVQTHMTNSRLTDPEILETRLPVRLKEFGIRRGSGGAGRHRGGDGVVRRVSFLEPMRANMLANRRRIAPRGLCGGGDALAGRNWVERAHGTIEEIGAT
;
A
#
# COMPACT_ATOMS: atom_id res chain seq x y z
N GLU A 1 -37.44 7.65 -16.25
CA GLU A 1 -38.22 7.96 -15.02
C GLU A 1 -37.82 9.28 -14.38
N HIS A 2 -36.53 9.64 -14.33
CA HIS A 2 -36.08 10.99 -13.93
C HIS A 2 -35.31 11.66 -15.07
N GLY A 3 -35.60 12.94 -15.37
CA GLY A 3 -34.97 13.68 -16.47
C GLY A 3 -33.50 14.05 -16.19
N ALA A 4 -32.75 14.43 -17.23
CA ALA A 4 -31.31 14.71 -17.13
C ALA A 4 -30.93 15.78 -16.08
N GLY A 5 -31.76 16.82 -15.92
CA GLY A 5 -31.52 17.86 -14.91
C GLY A 5 -31.57 17.35 -13.48
N VAL A 6 -32.49 16.41 -13.19
CA VAL A 6 -32.59 15.76 -11.88
C VAL A 6 -31.35 14.91 -11.62
N LEU A 7 -30.93 14.11 -12.61
CA LEU A 7 -29.74 13.28 -12.49
C LEU A 7 -28.48 14.11 -12.21
N ALA A 8 -28.27 15.20 -12.94
CA ALA A 8 -27.12 16.10 -12.73
C ALA A 8 -27.14 16.75 -11.34
N ALA A 9 -28.32 17.16 -10.84
CA ALA A 9 -28.45 17.71 -9.50
C ALA A 9 -28.07 16.68 -8.42
N TYR A 10 -28.49 15.43 -8.56
CA TYR A 10 -28.10 14.36 -7.63
C TYR A 10 -26.60 14.05 -7.69
N MET A 11 -25.99 14.02 -8.88
CA MET A 11 -24.53 13.84 -9.01
C MET A 11 -23.77 14.95 -8.28
N ASN A 12 -24.19 16.21 -8.45
CA ASN A 12 -23.59 17.35 -7.75
C ASN A 12 -23.79 17.28 -6.24
N HIS A 13 -24.98 16.87 -5.78
CA HIS A 13 -25.27 16.69 -4.36
C HIS A 13 -24.37 15.62 -3.74
N VAL A 14 -24.20 14.48 -4.41
CA VAL A 14 -23.33 13.38 -3.94
C VAL A 14 -21.86 13.81 -3.84
N LEU A 15 -21.38 14.62 -4.79
CA LEU A 15 -20.03 15.20 -4.74
C LEU A 15 -19.89 16.21 -3.59
N ALA A 16 -20.87 17.09 -3.40
CA ALA A 16 -20.85 18.09 -2.33
C ALA A 16 -20.91 17.46 -0.93
N ASN A 17 -21.69 16.38 -0.75
CA ASN A 17 -21.77 15.66 0.51
C ASN A 17 -20.42 15.00 0.88
N ALA A 18 -19.73 14.42 -0.10
CA ALA A 18 -18.40 13.85 0.09
C ALA A 18 -17.36 14.93 0.44
N GLU A 19 -17.41 16.07 -0.26
CA GLU A 19 -16.57 17.24 0.05
C GLU A 19 -16.76 17.70 1.49
N GLU A 20 -18.01 17.95 1.92
CA GLU A 20 -18.30 18.44 3.27
C GLU A 20 -17.87 17.43 4.35
N SER A 21 -17.97 16.13 4.07
CA SER A 21 -17.52 15.09 5.00
C SER A 21 -16.00 15.10 5.19
N VAL A 22 -15.23 15.34 4.13
CA VAL A 22 -13.78 15.56 4.26
C VAL A 22 -13.48 16.86 4.99
N ARG A 23 -14.20 17.96 4.72
CA ARG A 23 -14.02 19.22 5.45
C ARG A 23 -14.22 19.04 6.96
N ARG A 24 -15.21 18.25 7.38
CA ARG A 24 -15.43 17.87 8.79
C ARG A 24 -14.27 17.04 9.34
N LEU A 25 -13.82 16.01 8.62
CA LEU A 25 -12.66 15.20 8.99
C LEU A 25 -11.43 16.07 9.24
N LEU A 26 -11.12 16.97 8.30
CA LEU A 26 -9.94 17.83 8.35
C LEU A 26 -9.90 18.61 9.67
N GLY A 27 -11.05 19.04 10.19
CA GLY A 27 -11.18 19.72 11.49
C GLY A 27 -10.62 18.94 12.69
N GLY A 28 -10.56 17.60 12.64
CA GLY A 28 -9.99 16.74 13.69
C GLY A 28 -8.71 16.00 13.30
N LEU A 29 -8.18 16.22 12.10
CA LEU A 29 -6.94 15.59 11.62
C LEU A 29 -5.72 16.36 12.13
N GLU A 30 -4.64 15.68 12.51
CA GLU A 30 -3.39 16.34 12.91
C GLU A 30 -2.53 16.68 11.68
N GLU A 31 -1.84 17.81 11.75
CA GLU A 31 -0.76 18.13 10.81
C GLU A 31 0.48 17.29 11.13
N GLY A 32 1.30 17.03 10.11
CA GLY A 32 2.52 16.27 10.30
C GLY A 32 3.22 15.95 9.00
N GLY A 33 4.34 15.24 9.12
CA GLY A 33 5.10 14.80 7.97
C GLY A 33 5.71 13.43 8.21
N PHE A 34 5.98 12.72 7.13
CA PHE A 34 6.59 11.41 7.15
C PHE A 34 7.50 11.24 5.94
N ILE A 35 8.68 10.66 6.18
CA ILE A 35 9.60 10.21 5.14
C ILE A 35 9.63 8.69 5.20
N TYR A 36 9.29 8.07 4.07
CA TYR A 36 9.30 6.64 3.88
C TYR A 36 10.49 6.27 3.01
N ASP A 37 11.46 5.56 3.58
CA ASP A 37 12.60 5.02 2.86
C ASP A 37 12.24 3.68 2.19
N MET A 38 12.68 3.50 0.94
CA MET A 38 12.44 2.30 0.12
C MET A 38 13.72 1.46 -0.03
N ASP A 39 13.56 0.16 -0.28
CA ASP A 39 14.69 -0.77 -0.38
C ASP A 39 15.68 -0.42 -1.50
N ASN A 40 15.22 0.19 -2.60
CA ASN A 40 16.04 0.64 -3.72
C ASN A 40 16.77 1.98 -3.46
N GLY A 41 16.64 2.56 -2.25
CA GLY A 41 17.29 3.81 -1.86
C GLY A 41 16.51 5.07 -2.22
N ALA A 42 15.35 4.95 -2.86
CA ALA A 42 14.41 6.05 -3.04
C ALA A 42 13.68 6.37 -1.72
N GLN A 43 13.05 7.55 -1.67
CA GLN A 43 12.18 7.95 -0.57
C GLN A 43 10.91 8.62 -1.07
N VAL A 44 9.83 8.45 -0.31
CA VAL A 44 8.60 9.23 -0.44
C VAL A 44 8.48 10.13 0.78
N SER A 45 8.44 11.44 0.54
CA SER A 45 8.23 12.46 1.56
C SER A 45 6.82 13.00 1.42
N VAL A 46 6.11 13.16 2.54
CA VAL A 46 4.82 13.85 2.56
C VAL A 46 4.72 14.75 3.78
N THR A 47 4.23 15.97 3.59
CA THR A 47 3.85 16.91 4.65
C THR A 47 2.39 17.29 4.48
N ILE A 48 1.61 17.21 5.55
CA ILE A 48 0.18 17.54 5.58
C ILE A 48 -0.01 18.79 6.42
N ARG A 49 -0.54 19.83 5.78
CA ARG A 49 -0.91 21.11 6.40
C ARG A 49 -2.41 21.31 6.28
N ILE A 50 -3.06 21.82 7.31
CA ILE A 50 -4.51 21.96 7.41
C ILE A 50 -4.84 23.41 7.73
N ASP A 51 -5.55 24.05 6.81
CA ASP A 51 -6.17 25.35 7.06
C ASP A 51 -7.53 25.13 7.73
N ARG A 52 -7.63 25.51 9.00
CA ARG A 52 -8.82 25.37 9.83
C ARG A 52 -9.93 26.35 9.45
N GLU A 53 -9.58 27.52 8.92
CA GLU A 53 -10.54 28.55 8.56
C GLU A 53 -11.27 28.15 7.26
N SER A 54 -10.50 27.83 6.22
CA SER A 54 -11.07 27.37 4.94
C SER A 54 -11.49 25.89 4.95
N ARG A 55 -11.20 25.16 6.04
CA ARG A 55 -11.42 23.71 6.19
C ARG A 55 -10.86 22.95 4.99
N SER A 56 -9.60 23.24 4.65
CA SER A 56 -8.89 22.66 3.52
C SER A 56 -7.52 22.12 3.94
N ALA A 57 -6.89 21.32 3.10
CA ALA A 57 -5.57 20.77 3.38
C ALA A 57 -4.66 20.81 2.16
N VAL A 58 -3.35 20.88 2.43
CA VAL A 58 -2.30 20.72 1.44
C VAL A 58 -1.51 19.47 1.78
N PHE A 59 -1.50 18.52 0.85
CA PHE A 59 -0.70 17.30 0.91
C PHE A 59 0.48 17.51 -0.03
N ASP A 60 1.65 17.74 0.55
CA ASP A 60 2.85 18.18 -0.14
C ASP A 60 3.88 17.06 -0.19
N PHE A 61 4.15 16.57 -1.40
CA PHE A 61 5.11 15.50 -1.67
C PHE A 61 6.50 16.01 -2.06
N THR A 62 6.77 17.30 -1.85
CA THR A 62 8.11 17.87 -2.05
C THR A 62 9.15 17.13 -1.19
N GLY A 63 10.31 16.83 -1.79
CA GLY A 63 11.36 16.02 -1.18
C GLY A 63 11.23 14.51 -1.45
N THR A 64 10.19 14.07 -2.15
CA THR A 64 10.13 12.73 -2.76
C THR A 64 11.22 12.60 -3.84
N SER A 65 11.82 11.42 -3.95
CA SER A 65 12.88 11.16 -4.93
C SER A 65 12.46 11.47 -6.38
N ASP A 66 13.46 11.85 -7.17
CA ASP A 66 13.32 12.02 -8.62
C ASP A 66 12.86 10.71 -9.28
N GLN A 67 12.37 10.84 -10.52
CA GLN A 67 12.01 9.70 -11.37
C GLN A 67 13.14 8.67 -11.39
N LEU A 68 12.76 7.42 -11.14
CA LEU A 68 13.67 6.30 -11.05
C LEU A 68 13.91 5.69 -12.45
N PRO A 69 15.09 5.08 -12.67
CA PRO A 69 15.36 4.32 -13.89
C PRO A 69 14.63 2.96 -13.92
N ASP A 70 14.00 2.56 -12.82
CA ASP A 70 13.33 1.27 -12.64
C ASP A 70 11.79 1.40 -12.72
N ASN A 71 11.10 0.35 -12.26
CA ASN A 71 9.65 0.20 -12.38
C ASN A 71 8.85 0.79 -11.20
N PHE A 72 9.50 1.37 -10.18
CA PHE A 72 8.86 1.90 -8.98
C PHE A 72 8.31 3.32 -9.15
N ASN A 73 8.32 3.86 -10.37
CA ASN A 73 7.59 5.08 -10.66
C ASN A 73 6.08 4.83 -10.60
N ALA A 74 5.33 5.81 -10.10
CA ALA A 74 3.88 5.80 -10.05
C ALA A 74 3.35 7.06 -10.75
N PRO A 75 2.41 6.93 -11.71
CA PRO A 75 1.73 8.08 -12.27
C PRO A 75 1.04 8.90 -11.17
N ARG A 76 0.92 10.22 -11.35
CA ARG A 76 0.27 11.12 -10.39
C ARG A 76 -1.14 10.68 -9.97
N SER A 77 -1.85 9.95 -10.84
CA SER A 77 -3.16 9.37 -10.54
C SER A 77 -3.13 8.36 -9.38
N ILE A 78 -2.02 7.62 -9.19
CA ILE A 78 -1.83 6.70 -8.07
C ILE A 78 -1.74 7.47 -6.76
N THR A 79 -0.92 8.52 -6.71
CA THR A 79 -0.80 9.40 -5.53
C THR A 79 -2.15 10.02 -5.16
N ARG A 80 -2.91 10.45 -6.18
CA ARG A 80 -4.28 10.97 -6.01
C ARG A 80 -5.24 9.92 -5.46
N ALA A 81 -5.19 8.69 -5.97
CA ALA A 81 -6.03 7.59 -5.51
C ALA A 81 -5.69 7.18 -4.06
N ALA A 82 -4.41 7.13 -3.71
CA ALA A 82 -3.96 6.87 -2.34
C ALA A 82 -4.46 7.96 -1.36
N ALA A 83 -4.37 9.23 -1.72
CA ALA A 83 -4.92 10.33 -0.92
C ALA A 83 -6.44 10.19 -0.71
N LEU A 84 -7.18 9.89 -1.78
CA LEU A 84 -8.63 9.64 -1.71
C LEU A 84 -8.96 8.47 -0.78
N TYR A 85 -8.24 7.36 -0.91
CA TYR A 85 -8.40 6.18 -0.07
C TYR A 85 -8.17 6.50 1.42
N VAL A 86 -7.05 7.15 1.75
CA VAL A 86 -6.74 7.53 3.14
C VAL A 86 -7.84 8.41 3.72
N LEU A 87 -8.21 9.49 3.03
CA LEU A 87 -9.28 10.38 3.48
C LEU A 87 -10.60 9.63 3.72
N ARG A 88 -10.98 8.74 2.79
CA ARG A 88 -12.21 7.97 2.94
C ARG A 88 -12.16 7.02 4.14
N THR A 89 -11.05 6.32 4.36
CA THR A 89 -10.91 5.36 5.47
C THR A 89 -10.87 6.03 6.85
N LEU A 90 -10.47 7.29 6.91
CA LEU A 90 -10.51 8.08 8.16
C LEU A 90 -11.91 8.64 8.47
N ILE A 91 -12.84 8.57 7.53
CA ILE A 91 -14.23 9.00 7.72
C ILE A 91 -15.07 7.83 8.20
N ASP A 92 -15.46 7.86 9.46
CA ASP A 92 -16.42 6.94 10.07
C ASP A 92 -17.86 7.38 9.78
N ASP A 93 -18.20 7.48 8.50
CA ASP A 93 -19.53 7.82 8.00
C ASP A 93 -19.79 7.06 6.69
N ALA A 94 -21.07 6.80 6.40
CA ALA A 94 -21.53 6.09 5.21
C ALA A 94 -21.55 6.99 3.97
N ILE A 95 -20.40 7.58 3.63
CA ILE A 95 -20.27 8.42 2.44
C ILE A 95 -19.83 7.62 1.21
N PRO A 96 -20.36 7.93 0.02
CA PRO A 96 -19.92 7.31 -1.23
C PRO A 96 -18.49 7.75 -1.58
N MET A 97 -17.69 6.82 -2.11
CA MET A 97 -16.35 7.11 -2.65
C MET A 97 -16.50 7.88 -3.96
N ASN A 98 -16.09 9.15 -3.99
CA ASN A 98 -16.11 9.96 -5.20
C ASN A 98 -15.12 11.14 -5.14
N ASP A 99 -15.04 11.88 -6.24
CA ASP A 99 -14.09 12.99 -6.42
C ASP A 99 -14.29 14.18 -5.48
N GLY A 100 -15.49 14.32 -4.91
CA GLY A 100 -15.83 15.34 -3.92
C GLY A 100 -14.88 15.32 -2.71
N CYS A 101 -14.45 14.13 -2.29
CA CYS A 101 -13.51 13.97 -1.18
C CYS A 101 -12.17 14.71 -1.38
N LEU A 102 -11.74 14.93 -2.64
CA LEU A 102 -10.48 15.60 -2.93
C LEU A 102 -10.63 17.09 -3.21
N ARG A 103 -11.85 17.62 -3.34
CA ARG A 103 -12.08 19.06 -3.56
C ARG A 103 -11.48 19.98 -2.49
N PRO A 104 -11.49 19.64 -1.18
CA PRO A 104 -10.87 20.48 -0.16
C PRO A 104 -9.37 20.19 0.01
N VAL A 105 -8.76 19.37 -0.85
CA VAL A 105 -7.36 18.94 -0.72
C VAL A 105 -6.55 19.34 -1.95
N THR A 106 -5.50 20.13 -1.72
CA THR A 106 -4.50 20.45 -2.74
C THR A 106 -3.37 19.43 -2.67
N LEU A 107 -3.12 18.72 -3.78
CA LEU A 107 -2.01 17.77 -3.92
C LEU A 107 -0.84 18.40 -4.66
N ILE A 108 0.26 18.65 -3.97
CA ILE A 108 1.53 19.09 -4.57
C ILE A 108 2.39 17.86 -4.81
N VAL A 109 2.57 17.50 -6.08
CA VAL A 109 3.39 16.34 -6.50
C VAL A 109 4.36 16.83 -7.59
N PRO A 110 5.65 17.02 -7.27
CA PRO A 110 6.62 17.59 -8.21
C PRO A 110 6.70 16.80 -9.52
N GLU A 111 6.59 17.47 -10.66
CA GLU A 111 6.80 16.85 -11.97
C GLU A 111 8.24 16.35 -12.11
N GLY A 112 8.41 15.15 -12.65
CA GLY A 112 9.71 14.50 -12.76
C GLY A 112 10.15 13.78 -11.47
N SER A 113 9.33 13.76 -10.42
CA SER A 113 9.51 12.85 -9.28
C SER A 113 9.02 11.44 -9.61
N MET A 114 9.38 10.46 -8.79
CA MET A 114 8.87 9.09 -8.93
C MET A 114 7.35 8.97 -8.75
N LEU A 115 6.68 10.00 -8.20
CA LEU A 115 5.22 10.06 -8.03
C LEU A 115 4.49 10.89 -9.10
N ASN A 116 5.24 11.52 -10.00
CA ASN A 116 4.71 12.22 -11.17
C ASN A 116 5.77 12.18 -12.29
N PRO A 117 6.12 10.96 -12.77
CA PRO A 117 7.17 10.78 -13.75
C PRO A 117 6.76 11.34 -15.11
N ARG A 118 7.75 11.69 -15.93
CA ARG A 118 7.52 12.11 -17.31
C ARG A 118 7.10 10.91 -18.17
N PRO A 119 6.35 11.13 -19.27
CA PRO A 119 5.99 10.07 -20.20
C PRO A 119 7.19 9.23 -20.65
N GLY A 120 7.03 7.91 -20.68
CA GLY A 120 8.08 6.95 -21.03
C GLY A 120 8.78 6.28 -19.84
N ALA A 121 8.54 6.74 -18.61
CA ALA A 121 8.99 6.04 -17.41
C ALA A 121 8.26 4.70 -17.21
N ALA A 122 8.96 3.73 -16.64
CA ALA A 122 8.39 2.42 -16.35
C ALA A 122 7.63 2.45 -15.01
N VAL A 123 6.40 1.92 -15.00
CA VAL A 123 5.43 2.15 -13.90
C VAL A 123 4.73 0.88 -13.40
N VAL A 124 5.24 -0.32 -13.75
CA VAL A 124 4.54 -1.58 -13.41
C VAL A 124 4.42 -1.78 -11.89
N ALA A 125 5.41 -1.33 -11.10
CA ALA A 125 5.35 -1.40 -9.65
C ALA A 125 4.62 -0.19 -9.02
N GLY A 126 4.22 0.79 -9.82
CA GLY A 126 3.60 2.03 -9.35
C GLY A 126 2.34 1.81 -8.52
N ASN A 127 1.40 1.01 -9.03
CA ASN A 127 0.16 0.70 -8.28
C ASN A 127 0.39 -0.30 -7.14
N VAL A 128 1.26 -1.29 -7.38
CA VAL A 128 1.36 -2.46 -6.50
C VAL A 128 2.38 -2.31 -5.38
N GLU A 129 3.39 -1.46 -5.52
CA GLU A 129 4.38 -1.20 -4.48
C GLU A 129 4.36 0.27 -4.07
N THR A 130 4.58 1.19 -5.01
CA THR A 130 4.67 2.62 -4.69
C THR A 130 3.35 3.20 -4.16
N GLY A 131 2.20 2.68 -4.61
CA GLY A 131 0.89 3.02 -4.04
C GLY A 131 0.74 2.62 -2.56
N GLN A 132 1.31 1.48 -2.16
CA GLN A 132 1.36 1.08 -0.74
C GLN A 132 2.22 2.06 0.07
N VAL A 133 3.40 2.40 -0.46
CA VAL A 133 4.33 3.37 0.15
C VAL A 133 3.66 4.72 0.39
N VAL A 134 3.01 5.29 -0.63
CA VAL A 134 2.31 6.57 -0.51
C VAL A 134 1.18 6.50 0.54
N THR A 135 0.44 5.40 0.55
CA THR A 135 -0.68 5.21 1.48
C THR A 135 -0.19 5.13 2.94
N ASP A 136 0.83 4.32 3.20
CA ASP A 136 1.47 4.24 4.53
C ASP A 136 2.02 5.60 4.96
N ALA A 137 2.70 6.33 4.06
CA ALA A 137 3.28 7.64 4.36
C ALA A 137 2.21 8.66 4.75
N LEU A 138 1.07 8.68 4.05
CA LEU A 138 -0.06 9.56 4.37
C LEU A 138 -0.69 9.24 5.73
N PHE A 139 -0.95 7.96 6.03
CA PHE A 139 -1.47 7.58 7.35
C PHE A 139 -0.49 7.91 8.47
N ALA A 140 0.81 7.68 8.24
CA ALA A 140 1.85 7.93 9.21
C ALA A 140 2.05 9.42 9.46
N ALA A 141 1.97 10.26 8.42
CA ALA A 141 2.05 11.72 8.55
C ALA A 141 0.91 12.28 9.41
N CYS A 142 -0.30 11.70 9.31
CA CYS A 142 -1.42 12.03 10.19
C CYS A 142 -1.45 11.28 11.52
N ARG A 143 -0.46 10.42 11.80
CA ARG A 143 -0.37 9.56 12.99
C ARG A 143 -1.61 8.69 13.23
N ARG A 144 -2.31 8.29 12.16
CA ARG A 144 -3.55 7.49 12.25
C ARG A 144 -3.31 6.00 12.10
N LEU A 145 -2.22 5.61 11.44
CA LEU A 145 -1.85 4.21 11.32
C LEU A 145 -0.33 4.14 11.18
N ALA A 146 0.31 3.23 11.92
CA ALA A 146 1.69 2.87 11.62
C ALA A 146 1.79 2.25 10.21
N PRO A 147 2.92 2.39 9.51
CA PRO A 147 3.15 1.67 8.26
C PRO A 147 2.82 0.17 8.40
N SER A 148 2.02 -0.34 7.47
CA SER A 148 1.67 -1.76 7.38
C SER A 148 2.81 -2.55 6.73
N GLN A 149 2.55 -3.76 6.20
CA GLN A 149 3.53 -4.49 5.39
C GLN A 149 4.12 -3.67 4.23
N GLY A 150 3.44 -2.63 3.72
CA GLY A 150 4.00 -1.67 2.75
C GLY A 150 4.37 -2.23 1.38
N THR A 151 3.88 -3.42 1.04
CA THR A 151 4.13 -4.15 -0.21
C THR A 151 2.97 -5.10 -0.48
N MET A 152 2.71 -5.42 -1.75
CA MET A 152 1.73 -6.44 -2.11
C MET A 152 2.32 -7.85 -2.18
N ASN A 153 3.65 -7.97 -2.14
CA ASN A 153 4.37 -9.23 -2.31
C ASN A 153 3.88 -9.98 -3.56
N ASN A 154 4.02 -9.34 -4.73
CA ASN A 154 3.55 -9.90 -5.99
C ASN A 154 4.44 -11.08 -6.37
N PHE A 155 3.92 -12.28 -6.14
CA PHE A 155 4.60 -13.50 -6.47
C PHE A 155 4.06 -14.05 -7.78
N THR A 156 4.94 -14.11 -8.77
CA THR A 156 4.62 -14.64 -10.09
C THR A 156 5.53 -15.81 -10.40
N PHE A 157 4.99 -16.83 -11.06
CA PHE A 157 5.80 -17.91 -11.58
C PHE A 157 5.18 -18.54 -12.81
N GLY A 158 5.99 -19.24 -13.59
CA GLY A 158 5.53 -19.96 -14.76
C GLY A 158 6.62 -20.62 -15.58
N ASN A 159 6.19 -21.27 -16.66
CA ASN A 159 7.00 -21.87 -17.71
C ASN A 159 6.24 -21.73 -19.05
N GLU A 160 6.56 -22.55 -20.06
CA GLU A 160 5.90 -22.49 -21.38
C GLU A 160 4.40 -22.83 -21.34
N ALA A 161 3.96 -23.62 -20.35
CA ALA A 161 2.59 -24.11 -20.24
C ALA A 161 1.76 -23.41 -19.15
N TYR A 162 2.41 -22.90 -18.10
CA TYR A 162 1.75 -22.37 -16.91
C TYR A 162 2.16 -20.95 -16.58
N GLN A 163 1.21 -20.14 -16.11
CA GLN A 163 1.45 -18.83 -15.55
C GLN A 163 0.55 -18.61 -14.32
N TYR A 164 1.15 -18.12 -13.24
CA TYR A 164 0.44 -17.81 -12.00
C TYR A 164 0.90 -16.47 -11.43
N TYR A 165 -0.03 -15.78 -10.78
CA TYR A 165 0.19 -14.53 -10.09
C TYR A 165 -0.67 -14.52 -8.83
N GLU A 166 -0.05 -14.33 -7.67
CA GLU A 166 -0.71 -13.98 -6.43
C GLU A 166 -0.09 -12.76 -5.75
N THR A 167 -0.86 -12.17 -4.85
CA THR A 167 -0.40 -11.20 -3.85
C THR A 167 -0.38 -11.90 -2.50
N ILE A 168 0.69 -11.72 -1.73
CA ILE A 168 0.83 -12.37 -0.43
C ILE A 168 0.55 -11.34 0.66
N CYS A 169 -0.42 -11.65 1.52
CA CYS A 169 -0.82 -10.77 2.62
C CYS A 169 0.27 -10.62 3.70
N GLY A 170 0.07 -9.70 4.62
CA GLY A 170 1.00 -9.44 5.71
C GLY A 170 0.27 -8.93 6.96
N GLY A 171 0.94 -8.12 7.75
CA GLY A 171 0.34 -7.44 8.89
C GLY A 171 -0.08 -6.02 8.54
N SER A 172 -1.22 -5.57 9.07
CA SER A 172 -1.55 -4.14 9.09
C SER A 172 -0.79 -3.43 10.21
N GLY A 173 -0.59 -2.13 10.05
CA GLY A 173 -0.13 -1.26 11.13
C GLY A 173 -1.14 -1.17 12.28
N ALA A 174 -0.64 -0.80 13.46
CA ALA A 174 -1.46 -0.46 14.61
C ALA A 174 -1.96 1.00 14.51
N GLY A 175 -3.15 1.26 15.05
CA GLY A 175 -3.72 2.59 15.18
C GLY A 175 -3.59 3.15 16.60
N PRO A 176 -4.12 4.37 16.86
CA PRO A 176 -4.09 5.01 18.17
C PRO A 176 -4.81 4.23 19.28
N ASP A 177 -5.79 3.41 18.91
CA ASP A 177 -6.74 2.73 19.79
C ASP A 177 -6.94 1.24 19.45
N HIS A 178 -6.19 0.70 18.48
CA HIS A 178 -6.32 -0.70 18.06
C HIS A 178 -4.98 -1.32 17.63
N ASP A 179 -4.85 -2.62 17.88
CA ASP A 179 -3.78 -3.44 17.32
C ASP A 179 -3.94 -3.60 15.80
N GLY A 180 -2.85 -3.88 15.11
CA GLY A 180 -2.87 -4.30 13.72
C GLY A 180 -3.43 -5.71 13.55
N THR A 181 -4.02 -5.98 12.39
CA THR A 181 -4.56 -7.29 12.03
C THR A 181 -3.48 -8.12 11.33
N SER A 182 -3.28 -9.35 11.80
CA SER A 182 -2.33 -10.30 11.20
C SER A 182 -2.88 -10.97 9.95
N ALA A 183 -2.00 -11.32 9.00
CA ALA A 183 -2.30 -12.08 7.79
C ALA A 183 -3.47 -11.54 6.94
N VAL A 184 -3.53 -10.23 6.75
CA VAL A 184 -4.58 -9.54 5.97
C VAL A 184 -3.98 -8.79 4.78
N GLN A 185 -4.74 -8.69 3.70
CA GLN A 185 -4.40 -7.75 2.63
C GLN A 185 -4.59 -6.32 3.12
N THR A 186 -3.66 -5.44 2.80
CA THR A 186 -3.64 -4.06 3.31
C THR A 186 -3.74 -3.07 2.18
N HIS A 187 -4.51 -2.01 2.40
CA HIS A 187 -4.63 -0.82 1.56
C HIS A 187 -4.93 -1.11 0.09
N MET A 188 -3.92 -1.03 -0.78
CA MET A 188 -4.06 -1.10 -2.23
C MET A 188 -4.37 -2.53 -2.74
N THR A 189 -4.67 -3.47 -1.83
CA THR A 189 -4.96 -4.88 -2.14
C THR A 189 -6.20 -5.35 -1.39
N ASN A 190 -7.10 -6.02 -2.10
CA ASN A 190 -8.30 -6.67 -1.55
C ASN A 190 -8.61 -7.96 -2.32
N SER A 191 -7.58 -8.76 -2.58
CA SER A 191 -7.68 -10.04 -3.29
C SER A 191 -8.01 -11.17 -2.31
N ARG A 192 -8.84 -12.12 -2.77
CA ARG A 192 -8.93 -13.44 -2.13
C ARG A 192 -7.76 -14.29 -2.58
N LEU A 193 -7.23 -15.10 -1.68
CA LEU A 193 -6.24 -16.10 -2.02
C LEU A 193 -6.88 -17.28 -2.77
N THR A 194 -6.13 -17.89 -3.69
CA THR A 194 -6.50 -19.18 -4.30
C THR A 194 -6.39 -20.29 -3.26
N ASP A 195 -7.43 -21.14 -3.16
CA ASP A 195 -7.39 -22.28 -2.25
C ASP A 195 -6.19 -23.20 -2.55
N PRO A 196 -5.48 -23.70 -1.52
CA PRO A 196 -4.34 -24.59 -1.68
C PRO A 196 -4.60 -25.79 -2.60
N GLU A 197 -5.75 -26.45 -2.45
CA GLU A 197 -6.12 -27.63 -3.25
C GLU A 197 -6.30 -27.26 -4.73
N ILE A 198 -6.87 -26.09 -5.01
CA ILE A 198 -7.05 -25.59 -6.37
C ILE A 198 -5.70 -25.20 -6.99
N LEU A 199 -4.81 -24.57 -6.22
CA LEU A 199 -3.45 -24.24 -6.62
C LEU A 199 -2.69 -25.51 -7.04
N GLU A 200 -2.66 -26.52 -6.17
CA GLU A 200 -1.92 -27.78 -6.41
C GLU A 200 -2.53 -28.65 -7.51
N THR A 201 -3.85 -28.59 -7.71
CA THR A 201 -4.52 -29.36 -8.77
C THR A 201 -4.27 -28.75 -10.15
N ARG A 202 -4.15 -27.42 -10.24
CA ARG A 202 -4.06 -26.71 -11.53
C ARG A 202 -2.65 -26.42 -11.98
N LEU A 203 -1.67 -26.45 -11.08
CA LEU A 203 -0.29 -26.06 -11.35
C LEU A 203 0.67 -27.11 -10.78
N PRO A 204 1.82 -27.38 -11.42
CA PRO A 204 2.81 -28.32 -10.91
C PRO A 204 3.62 -27.71 -9.75
N VAL A 205 2.92 -27.43 -8.65
CA VAL A 205 3.46 -26.89 -7.42
C VAL A 205 2.86 -27.60 -6.21
N ARG A 206 3.55 -27.55 -5.08
CA ARG A 206 3.03 -27.99 -3.77
C ARG A 206 3.17 -26.87 -2.76
N LEU A 207 2.10 -26.54 -2.06
CA LEU A 207 2.12 -25.61 -0.96
C LEU A 207 2.62 -26.32 0.30
N LYS A 208 3.83 -25.97 0.74
CA LYS A 208 4.46 -26.58 1.92
C LYS A 208 4.02 -25.93 3.21
N GLU A 209 3.85 -24.62 3.20
CA GLU A 209 3.46 -23.84 4.37
C GLU A 209 2.72 -22.57 3.95
N PHE A 210 1.59 -22.32 4.58
CA PHE A 210 0.97 -21.00 4.59
C PHE A 210 0.40 -20.72 5.98
N GLY A 211 1.01 -19.78 6.70
CA GLY A 211 0.66 -19.51 8.09
C GLY A 211 1.17 -18.16 8.59
N ILE A 212 0.68 -17.76 9.76
CA ILE A 212 1.07 -16.49 10.40
C ILE A 212 2.53 -16.57 10.86
N ARG A 213 3.36 -15.61 10.46
CA ARG A 213 4.73 -15.42 10.94
C ARG A 213 4.70 -14.74 12.30
N ARG A 214 4.43 -15.52 13.34
CA ARG A 214 4.23 -15.01 14.71
C ARG A 214 5.42 -14.20 15.22
N GLY A 215 5.13 -13.06 15.85
CA GLY A 215 6.17 -12.18 16.42
C GLY A 215 6.92 -11.35 15.37
N SER A 216 6.32 -11.16 14.19
CA SER A 216 6.88 -10.29 13.14
C SER A 216 6.32 -8.87 13.17
N GLY A 217 5.17 -8.63 13.80
CA GLY A 217 4.59 -7.31 13.99
C GLY A 217 5.38 -6.47 14.99
N GLY A 218 5.40 -5.16 14.77
CA GLY A 218 6.09 -4.19 15.64
C GLY A 218 5.52 -4.15 17.06
N ALA A 219 6.39 -3.98 18.05
CA ALA A 219 5.98 -3.86 19.45
C ALA A 219 5.56 -2.42 19.78
N GLY A 220 4.57 -2.25 20.66
CA GLY A 220 4.11 -0.93 21.09
C GLY A 220 2.97 -1.08 22.10
N ARG A 221 2.38 0.06 22.49
CA ARG A 221 1.13 0.05 23.28
C ARG A 221 0.04 -0.75 22.55
N HIS A 222 -0.06 -0.51 21.24
CA HIS A 222 -0.79 -1.34 20.30
C HIS A 222 0.22 -2.05 19.40
N ARG A 223 0.03 -3.35 19.20
CA ARG A 223 0.96 -4.19 18.44
C ARG A 223 0.63 -4.16 16.96
N GLY A 224 1.64 -4.12 16.10
CA GLY A 224 1.44 -4.33 14.67
C GLY A 224 0.99 -5.77 14.38
N GLY A 225 0.26 -5.96 13.28
CA GLY A 225 -0.14 -7.29 12.81
C GLY A 225 1.07 -8.13 12.40
N ASP A 226 1.01 -9.43 12.64
CA ASP A 226 2.02 -10.37 12.16
C ASP A 226 1.82 -10.64 10.66
N GLY A 227 2.93 -10.74 9.92
CA GLY A 227 2.94 -11.16 8.52
C GLY A 227 2.67 -12.65 8.34
N VAL A 228 3.00 -13.19 7.17
CA VAL A 228 2.82 -14.62 6.83
C VAL A 228 4.11 -15.26 6.35
N VAL A 229 4.17 -16.59 6.48
CA VAL A 229 5.11 -17.46 5.79
C VAL A 229 4.34 -18.13 4.65
N ARG A 230 4.87 -18.05 3.43
CA ARG A 230 4.31 -18.71 2.22
C ARG A 230 5.44 -19.48 1.53
N ARG A 231 5.38 -20.82 1.57
CA ARG A 231 6.41 -21.71 0.98
C ARG A 231 5.81 -22.59 -0.11
N VAL A 232 6.32 -22.45 -1.33
CA VAL A 232 5.90 -23.23 -2.49
C VAL A 232 7.08 -24.04 -3.01
N SER A 233 6.86 -25.33 -3.24
CA SER A 233 7.80 -26.19 -3.97
C SER A 233 7.33 -26.34 -5.41
N PHE A 234 8.22 -26.10 -6.37
CA PHE A 234 7.98 -26.35 -7.78
C PHE A 234 8.22 -27.84 -8.09
N LEU A 235 7.29 -28.48 -8.78
CA LEU A 235 7.39 -29.89 -9.19
C LEU A 235 7.96 -30.05 -10.61
N GLU A 236 8.05 -28.94 -11.33
CA GLU A 236 8.68 -28.82 -12.64
C GLU A 236 9.57 -27.57 -12.68
N PRO A 237 10.54 -27.47 -13.61
CA PRO A 237 11.29 -26.23 -13.81
C PRO A 237 10.36 -25.05 -14.10
N MET A 238 10.48 -24.00 -13.29
CA MET A 238 9.73 -22.76 -13.44
C MET A 238 10.62 -21.55 -13.19
N ARG A 239 10.27 -20.43 -13.81
CA ARG A 239 10.80 -19.12 -13.46
C ARG A 239 9.86 -18.47 -12.46
N ALA A 240 10.40 -18.05 -11.32
CA ALA A 240 9.67 -17.30 -10.31
C ALA A 240 10.24 -15.88 -10.18
N ASN A 241 9.37 -14.90 -9.99
CA ASN A 241 9.75 -13.51 -9.72
C ASN A 241 8.92 -12.99 -8.54
N MET A 242 9.56 -12.16 -7.72
CA MET A 242 8.94 -11.51 -6.56
C MET A 242 9.08 -10.01 -6.71
N LEU A 243 7.98 -9.30 -6.97
CA LEU A 243 7.93 -7.84 -6.91
C LEU A 243 7.46 -7.40 -5.53
N ALA A 244 8.34 -6.68 -4.84
CA ALA A 244 8.28 -6.54 -3.39
C ALA A 244 9.14 -5.38 -2.89
N ASN A 245 8.77 -4.83 -1.73
CA ASN A 245 9.58 -3.90 -0.92
C ASN A 245 9.74 -4.44 0.51
N ARG A 246 10.34 -3.70 1.44
CA ARG A 246 10.46 -4.07 2.87
C ARG A 246 11.28 -5.33 3.19
N ARG A 247 12.24 -5.67 2.34
CA ARG A 247 13.25 -6.73 2.55
C ARG A 247 14.51 -6.19 3.22
N ARG A 248 14.83 -4.92 3.01
CA ARG A 248 15.97 -4.24 3.63
C ARG A 248 15.54 -3.26 4.72
N ILE A 249 14.50 -2.48 4.46
CA ILE A 249 13.98 -1.47 5.37
C ILE A 249 12.69 -1.98 6.00
N ALA A 250 12.70 -2.19 7.32
CA ALA A 250 11.52 -2.66 8.04
C ALA A 250 10.39 -1.62 8.07
N PRO A 251 9.10 -2.04 8.14
CA PRO A 251 8.01 -1.13 8.46
C PRO A 251 8.23 -0.48 9.83
N ARG A 252 8.26 0.85 9.84
CA ARG A 252 8.62 1.63 11.02
C ARG A 252 7.46 1.71 12.02
N GLY A 253 7.75 1.65 13.32
CA GLY A 253 6.79 2.02 14.35
C GLY A 253 6.50 3.52 14.40
N LEU A 254 5.40 3.92 15.02
CA LEU A 254 5.05 5.34 15.26
C LEU A 254 4.94 5.64 16.75
N CYS A 255 5.12 6.91 17.11
CA CYS A 255 4.89 7.42 18.46
C CYS A 255 5.58 6.61 19.58
N GLY A 256 6.81 6.14 19.32
CA GLY A 256 7.59 5.32 20.25
C GLY A 256 7.37 3.80 20.15
N GLY A 257 6.50 3.34 19.24
CA GLY A 257 6.42 1.94 18.84
C GLY A 257 7.70 1.49 18.13
N GLY A 258 8.08 0.23 18.33
CA GLY A 258 9.17 -0.43 17.63
C GLY A 258 8.77 -0.91 16.24
N ASP A 259 9.76 -1.05 15.39
CA ASP A 259 9.60 -1.49 14.01
C ASP A 259 9.14 -2.95 13.93
N ALA A 260 8.42 -3.28 12.86
CA ALA A 260 8.13 -4.67 12.51
C ALA A 260 9.39 -5.37 11.98
N LEU A 261 9.33 -6.68 11.75
CA LEU A 261 10.42 -7.38 11.07
C LEU A 261 10.32 -7.18 9.56
N ALA A 262 11.46 -7.00 8.91
CA ALA A 262 11.55 -7.03 7.45
C ALA A 262 11.03 -8.36 6.88
N GLY A 263 10.49 -8.29 5.67
CA GLY A 263 10.16 -9.45 4.83
C GLY A 263 11.43 -10.14 4.37
N ARG A 264 11.32 -11.42 4.00
CA ARG A 264 12.42 -12.23 3.49
C ARG A 264 11.93 -13.08 2.33
N ASN A 265 12.73 -13.20 1.29
CA ASN A 265 12.48 -14.11 0.19
C ASN A 265 13.74 -14.95 -0.01
N TRP A 266 13.58 -16.25 -0.25
CA TRP A 266 14.69 -17.12 -0.58
C TRP A 266 14.24 -18.26 -1.46
N VAL A 267 15.19 -18.86 -2.18
CA VAL A 267 15.00 -20.11 -2.91
C VAL A 267 15.84 -21.18 -2.24
N GLU A 268 15.20 -22.28 -1.89
CA GLU A 268 15.86 -23.51 -1.48
C GLU A 268 15.98 -24.41 -2.72
N ARG A 269 17.22 -24.68 -3.16
CA ARG A 269 17.51 -25.55 -4.31
C ARG A 269 17.42 -27.02 -3.89
N ALA A 270 17.22 -27.91 -4.87
CA ALA A 270 17.10 -29.35 -4.63
C ALA A 270 18.32 -29.98 -3.92
N HIS A 271 19.50 -29.35 -4.03
CA HIS A 271 20.73 -29.77 -3.36
C HIS A 271 20.94 -29.11 -1.98
N GLY A 272 19.92 -28.45 -1.44
CA GLY A 272 19.90 -27.86 -0.09
C GLY A 272 20.44 -26.43 0.02
N THR A 273 21.00 -25.86 -1.05
CA THR A 273 21.48 -24.47 -1.04
C THR A 273 20.31 -23.50 -0.90
N ILE A 274 20.46 -22.52 -0.01
CA ILE A 274 19.53 -21.40 0.17
C ILE A 274 20.14 -20.15 -0.44
N GLU A 275 19.43 -19.54 -1.38
CA GLU A 275 19.78 -18.27 -2.01
C GLU A 275 18.76 -17.22 -1.57
N GLU A 276 19.19 -16.19 -0.83
CA GLU A 276 18.34 -15.05 -0.49
C GLU A 276 18.07 -14.20 -1.74
N ILE A 277 16.83 -13.78 -1.91
CA ILE A 277 16.40 -12.87 -2.97
C ILE A 277 15.96 -11.55 -2.32
N GLY A 278 16.53 -10.45 -2.77
CA GLY A 278 16.16 -9.11 -2.31
C GLY A 278 14.75 -8.67 -2.75
N ALA A 279 14.45 -7.40 -2.51
CA ALA A 279 13.43 -6.70 -3.28
C ALA A 279 13.85 -6.66 -4.77
N THR A 280 12.89 -6.74 -5.69
CA THR A 280 13.13 -6.46 -7.12
C THR A 280 12.76 -5.03 -7.45
#